data_AF-A0A6P6YCJ3-F1
#
_entry.id   AF-A0A6P6YCJ3-F1
#
_cell.length_a   1.000
_cell.length_b   1.000
_cell.length_c   1.000
_cell.angle_alpha   90.00
_cell.angle_beta   90.00
_cell.angle_gamma   90.00
#
_symmetry.space_group_name_H-M   'P 1'
#
loop_
_entity.id
_entity.type
_entity.pdbx_description
1 polymer ?
#
loop_
_entity_poly.entity_id
_entity_poly.type
_entity_poly.pdbx_seq_one_letter_code
_entity_poly.pdbx_strand_id
1 'polypeptide(L)'
;MKQIINLLVYYPTNTNIHIDNIINDCFESLKFYLFRLEYSLDDYERRQIPLTYQTFRTAIWLTLNSWIDILFAIHLAFYPNNFLRKIMQSFEQLFQFERIDLLLQFQISVFIIFEYPWWIFFRKILHYNFQANNFFCKYRYHFNDNQLDNDYRQYLIRLICIAINLLLRSLYLTGQLFSIIKYLLFLIELLKLQIKQIILRLQRSIQYCRFNFLIYRIFRIKYDKLNRDVFILNQTISLAFFSIETMSKMAIIYCSLFYSKQKQ
;
A
#
# COMPACT_ATOMS: atom_id res chain seq x y z
N MET A 1 -11.37 8.17 -9.29
CA MET A 1 -11.44 6.78 -9.79
C MET A 1 -12.23 6.63 -11.10
N LYS A 2 -13.46 7.18 -11.24
CA LYS A 2 -14.19 7.11 -12.53
C LYS A 2 -13.48 7.80 -13.72
N GLN A 3 -12.79 8.92 -13.49
CA GLN A 3 -11.98 9.58 -14.54
C GLN A 3 -10.76 8.75 -14.99
N ILE A 4 -10.13 7.99 -14.08
CA ILE A 4 -8.95 7.17 -14.40
C ILE A 4 -9.32 5.90 -15.19
N ILE A 5 -10.53 5.37 -14.98
CA ILE A 5 -11.04 4.23 -15.77
C ILE A 5 -11.44 4.67 -17.18
N ASN A 6 -11.89 5.91 -17.36
CA ASN A 6 -12.23 6.47 -18.67
C ASN A 6 -11.00 6.86 -19.53
N LEU A 7 -9.78 6.82 -18.99
CA LEU A 7 -8.54 6.99 -19.77
C LEU A 7 -8.18 5.76 -20.63
N LEU A 8 -9.01 4.70 -20.59
CA LEU A 8 -8.96 3.55 -21.50
C LEU A 8 -9.73 3.78 -22.81
N VAL A 9 -10.05 5.03 -23.17
CA VAL A 9 -10.57 5.31 -24.51
C VAL A 9 -9.39 5.25 -25.47
N TYR A 10 -9.32 4.12 -26.16
CA TYR A 10 -8.66 3.93 -27.44
C TYR A 10 -8.75 5.23 -28.25
N TYR A 11 -7.67 6.01 -28.30
CA TYR A 11 -7.65 7.24 -29.09
C TYR A 11 -7.94 6.86 -30.54
N PRO A 12 -9.12 7.22 -31.10
CA PRO A 12 -9.43 6.84 -32.46
C PRO A 12 -8.45 7.56 -33.36
N THR A 13 -7.83 6.81 -34.27
CA THR A 13 -6.80 7.25 -35.24
C THR A 13 -7.21 8.44 -36.13
N ASN A 14 -8.48 8.87 -36.06
CA ASN A 14 -9.09 9.91 -36.90
C ASN A 14 -9.44 11.22 -36.16
N THR A 15 -9.03 11.41 -34.91
CA THR A 15 -9.26 12.67 -34.19
C THR A 15 -7.99 13.51 -34.11
N ASN A 16 -8.09 14.82 -34.33
CA ASN A 16 -7.01 15.77 -34.07
C ASN A 16 -6.72 15.78 -32.57
N ILE A 17 -5.84 14.87 -32.14
CA ILE A 17 -5.41 14.77 -30.75
C ILE A 17 -4.33 15.83 -30.55
N HIS A 18 -4.69 16.85 -29.79
CA HIS A 18 -3.76 17.89 -29.36
C HIS A 18 -2.79 17.32 -28.31
N ILE A 19 -1.52 17.75 -28.39
CA ILE A 19 -0.45 17.24 -27.52
C ILE A 19 -0.67 17.66 -26.05
N ASP A 20 -1.36 18.78 -25.84
CA ASP A 20 -1.73 19.30 -24.52
C ASP A 20 -2.53 18.30 -23.67
N ASN A 21 -3.51 17.61 -24.27
CA ASN A 21 -4.36 16.63 -23.61
C ASN A 21 -3.54 15.43 -23.15
N ILE A 22 -2.59 14.99 -23.97
CA ILE A 22 -1.74 13.84 -23.67
C ILE A 22 -0.74 14.18 -22.56
N ILE A 23 -0.22 15.41 -22.58
CA ILE A 23 0.65 15.90 -21.51
C ILE A 23 -0.11 15.95 -20.19
N ASN A 24 -1.35 16.41 -20.21
CA ASN A 24 -2.21 16.39 -19.04
C ASN A 24 -2.46 14.96 -18.55
N ASP A 25 -2.83 14.03 -19.43
CA ASP A 25 -3.05 12.63 -19.06
C ASP A 25 -1.78 11.99 -18.46
N CYS A 26 -0.62 12.26 -19.08
CA CYS A 26 0.68 11.82 -18.59
C CYS A 26 1.00 12.41 -17.21
N PHE A 27 0.78 13.71 -17.03
CA PHE A 27 0.98 14.39 -15.77
C PHE A 27 0.07 13.82 -14.69
N GLU A 28 -1.22 13.58 -14.98
CA GLU A 28 -2.17 12.99 -14.05
C GLU A 28 -1.75 11.58 -13.61
N SER A 29 -1.27 10.75 -14.54
CA SER A 29 -0.71 9.43 -14.21
C SER A 29 0.52 9.54 -13.31
N LEU A 30 1.48 10.40 -13.64
CA LEU A 30 2.67 10.60 -12.83
C LEU A 30 2.34 11.20 -11.45
N LYS A 31 1.37 12.11 -11.40
CA LYS A 31 0.86 12.73 -10.20
C LYS A 31 0.34 11.68 -9.22
N PHE A 32 -0.43 10.72 -9.73
CA PHE A 32 -0.97 9.65 -8.90
C PHE A 32 0.09 8.61 -8.48
N TYR A 33 0.83 8.04 -9.44
CA TYR A 33 1.71 6.90 -9.17
C TYR A 33 3.07 7.29 -8.61
N LEU A 34 3.62 8.44 -9.03
CA LEU A 34 5.00 8.82 -8.75
C LEU A 34 5.10 10.00 -7.78
N PHE A 35 4.33 11.08 -7.96
CA PHE A 35 4.44 12.27 -7.09
C PHE A 35 3.62 12.13 -5.81
N ARG A 36 2.45 11.47 -5.89
CA ARG A 36 1.47 11.27 -4.81
C ARG A 36 0.88 12.57 -4.23
N LEU A 37 0.96 13.67 -4.98
CA LEU A 37 0.50 15.01 -4.56
C LEU A 37 -0.66 15.48 -5.43
N GLU A 38 -1.73 16.00 -4.85
CA GLU A 38 -2.89 16.51 -5.60
C GLU A 38 -2.72 18.02 -5.91
N TYR A 39 -2.23 18.34 -7.11
CA TYR A 39 -2.06 19.70 -7.62
C TYR A 39 -2.19 19.73 -9.16
N SER A 40 -2.45 20.92 -9.72
CA SER A 40 -2.46 21.13 -11.17
C SER A 40 -1.13 21.70 -11.68
N LEU A 41 -0.86 21.56 -12.98
CA LEU A 41 0.29 22.22 -13.61
C LEU A 41 0.19 23.75 -13.52
N ASP A 42 -1.02 24.31 -13.56
CA ASP A 42 -1.27 25.74 -13.38
C ASP A 42 -0.83 26.22 -11.98
N ASP A 43 -1.17 25.45 -10.93
CA ASP A 43 -0.73 25.74 -9.55
C ASP A 43 0.79 25.70 -9.44
N TYR A 44 1.43 24.75 -10.11
CA TYR A 44 2.88 24.60 -10.10
C TYR A 44 3.58 25.76 -10.85
N GLU A 45 3.07 26.14 -12.03
CA GLU A 45 3.61 27.25 -12.83
C GLU A 45 3.49 28.59 -12.09
N ARG A 46 2.35 28.84 -11.46
CA ARG A 46 2.12 30.04 -10.64
C ARG A 46 2.85 30.00 -9.30
N ARG A 47 3.54 28.89 -9.00
CA ARG A 47 4.24 28.63 -7.73
C ARG A 47 3.33 28.73 -6.51
N GLN A 48 2.09 28.27 -6.66
CA GLN A 48 1.02 28.35 -5.67
C GLN A 48 0.31 27.01 -5.49
N ILE A 49 1.06 25.93 -5.28
CA ILE A 49 0.48 24.66 -4.83
C ILE A 49 -0.23 24.90 -3.49
N PRO A 50 -1.54 24.64 -3.39
CA PRO A 50 -2.27 24.85 -2.15
C PRO A 50 -1.77 23.87 -1.10
N LEU A 51 -1.28 24.39 0.03
CA LEU A 51 -0.84 23.56 1.15
C LEU A 51 -2.07 23.18 1.98
N THR A 52 -2.85 22.21 1.50
CA THR A 52 -4.05 21.71 2.18
C THR A 52 -4.00 20.20 2.40
N TYR A 53 -4.78 19.67 3.33
CA TYR A 53 -4.88 18.23 3.54
C TYR A 53 -5.21 17.46 2.25
N GLN A 54 -6.07 18.01 1.39
CA GLN A 54 -6.46 17.38 0.13
C GLN A 54 -5.25 17.15 -0.79
N THR A 55 -4.33 18.11 -0.85
CA THR A 55 -3.07 18.04 -1.63
C THR A 55 -2.17 16.91 -1.16
N PHE A 56 -2.10 16.68 0.16
CA PHE A 56 -1.23 15.67 0.76
C PHE A 56 -1.93 14.35 1.04
N ARG A 57 -3.25 14.25 0.89
CA ARG A 57 -4.06 13.09 1.30
C ARG A 57 -3.53 11.78 0.73
N THR A 58 -3.24 11.77 -0.57
CA THR A 58 -2.73 10.57 -1.28
C THR A 58 -1.32 10.22 -0.82
N ALA A 59 -0.42 11.20 -0.69
CA ALA A 59 0.91 11.01 -0.14
C ALA A 59 0.87 10.44 1.28
N ILE A 60 0.09 11.05 2.18
CA ILE A 60 -0.06 10.59 3.57
C ILE A 60 -0.55 9.13 3.59
N TRP A 61 -1.62 8.83 2.86
CA TRP A 61 -2.22 7.49 2.86
C TRP A 61 -1.28 6.42 2.30
N LEU A 62 -0.68 6.66 1.13
CA LEU A 62 0.20 5.69 0.49
C LEU A 62 1.51 5.52 1.26
N THR A 63 2.12 6.62 1.70
CA THR A 63 3.39 6.58 2.43
C THR A 63 3.21 5.93 3.80
N LEU A 64 2.13 6.22 4.55
CA LEU A 64 1.86 5.53 5.81
C LEU A 64 1.66 4.02 5.61
N ASN A 65 0.86 3.61 4.62
CA ASN A 65 0.67 2.18 4.32
C ASN A 65 1.98 1.50 3.92
N SER A 66 2.80 2.15 3.09
CA SER A 66 4.12 1.67 2.68
C SER A 66 5.04 1.46 3.89
N TRP A 67 5.12 2.43 4.81
CA TRP A 67 5.93 2.30 6.02
C TRP A 67 5.39 1.25 6.99
N ILE A 68 4.07 1.11 7.15
CA ILE A 68 3.48 0.03 7.95
C ILE A 68 3.88 -1.34 7.35
N ASP A 69 3.80 -1.49 6.03
CA ASP A 69 4.19 -2.73 5.34
C ASP A 69 5.69 -3.02 5.49
N ILE A 70 6.55 -2.01 5.39
CA ILE A 70 8.00 -2.13 5.61
C ILE A 70 8.27 -2.55 7.06
N LEU A 71 7.70 -1.85 8.05
CA LEU A 71 7.90 -2.17 9.47
C LEU A 71 7.39 -3.57 9.81
N PHE A 72 6.24 -3.95 9.25
CA PHE A 72 5.71 -5.29 9.40
C PHE A 72 6.65 -6.32 8.77
N ALA A 73 7.13 -6.10 7.54
CA ALA A 73 8.08 -7.01 6.89
C ALA A 73 9.41 -7.13 7.67
N ILE A 74 9.95 -6.03 8.20
CA ILE A 74 11.12 -6.02 9.07
C ILE A 74 10.85 -6.85 10.33
N HIS A 75 9.73 -6.61 11.01
CA HIS A 75 9.38 -7.38 12.20
C HIS A 75 9.28 -8.87 11.91
N LEU A 76 8.66 -9.25 10.79
CA LEU A 76 8.58 -10.64 10.32
C LEU A 76 9.95 -11.25 10.05
N ALA A 77 10.87 -10.49 9.46
CA ALA A 77 12.21 -10.97 9.10
C ALA A 77 13.08 -11.20 10.34
N PHE A 78 13.03 -10.31 11.33
CA PHE A 78 13.87 -10.40 12.53
C PHE A 78 13.28 -11.25 13.66
N TYR A 79 11.95 -11.33 13.76
CA TYR A 79 11.27 -12.07 14.83
C TYR A 79 10.30 -13.12 14.25
N PRO A 80 10.80 -14.13 13.52
CA PRO A 80 9.95 -15.15 12.94
C PRO A 80 9.32 -16.02 14.04
N ASN A 81 8.04 -15.79 14.32
CA ASN A 81 7.27 -16.68 15.19
C ASN A 81 7.12 -18.07 14.54
N ASN A 82 6.95 -19.12 15.34
CA ASN A 82 6.71 -20.51 14.89
C ASN A 82 5.55 -20.62 13.88
N PHE A 83 4.56 -19.73 13.97
CA PHE A 83 3.48 -19.65 12.99
C PHE A 83 3.99 -19.19 11.61
N LEU A 84 4.75 -18.11 11.58
CA LEU A 84 5.30 -17.53 10.35
C LEU A 84 6.28 -18.48 9.67
N ARG A 85 7.12 -19.16 10.45
CA ARG A 85 8.03 -20.18 9.92
C ARG A 85 7.28 -21.30 9.21
N LYS A 86 6.12 -21.71 9.74
CA LYS A 86 5.25 -22.69 9.06
C LYS A 86 4.63 -22.14 7.78
N ILE A 87 4.19 -20.89 7.77
CA ILE A 87 3.68 -20.24 6.55
C ILE A 87 4.77 -20.23 5.47
N MET A 88 5.99 -19.82 5.84
CA MET A 88 7.14 -19.81 4.93
C MET A 88 7.40 -21.22 4.38
N GLN A 89 7.47 -22.24 5.23
CA GLN A 89 7.65 -23.63 4.76
C GLN A 89 6.53 -24.12 3.84
N SER A 90 5.27 -23.79 4.15
CA SER A 90 4.14 -24.11 3.27
C SER A 90 4.28 -23.43 1.91
N PHE A 91 4.80 -22.20 1.87
CA PHE A 91 5.04 -21.47 0.63
C PHE A 91 6.23 -22.05 -0.15
N GLU A 92 7.30 -22.46 0.54
CA GLU A 92 8.47 -23.12 -0.08
C GLU A 92 8.01 -24.39 -0.80
N GLN A 93 7.12 -25.15 -0.15
CA GLN A 93 6.55 -26.37 -0.72
C GLN A 93 5.59 -26.09 -1.89
N LEU A 94 4.74 -25.07 -1.79
CA LEU A 94 3.73 -24.79 -2.81
C LEU A 94 4.34 -24.26 -4.11
N PHE A 95 5.39 -23.44 -4.01
CA PHE A 95 6.05 -22.83 -5.17
C PHE A 95 7.40 -23.46 -5.52
N GLN A 96 7.83 -24.50 -4.79
CA GLN A 96 9.13 -25.15 -4.96
C GLN A 96 10.31 -24.17 -4.87
N PHE A 97 10.19 -23.15 -4.01
CA PHE A 97 11.26 -22.19 -3.75
C PHE A 97 12.05 -22.59 -2.51
N GLU A 98 13.37 -22.41 -2.58
CA GLU A 98 14.25 -22.49 -1.41
C GLU A 98 14.51 -21.07 -0.89
N ARG A 99 14.47 -20.87 0.44
CA ARG A 99 14.91 -19.64 1.13
C ARG A 99 14.03 -18.39 0.90
N ILE A 100 12.74 -18.48 1.23
CA ILE A 100 11.82 -17.32 1.15
C ILE A 100 12.23 -16.17 2.09
N ASP A 101 12.97 -16.48 3.15
CA ASP A 101 13.57 -15.48 4.04
C ASP A 101 14.39 -14.44 3.25
N LEU A 102 15.13 -14.88 2.23
CA LEU A 102 15.89 -13.98 1.35
C LEU A 102 14.97 -13.14 0.46
N LEU A 103 13.87 -13.72 -0.04
CA LEU A 103 12.90 -12.99 -0.86
C LEU A 103 12.21 -11.88 -0.05
N LEU A 104 11.88 -12.14 1.22
CA LEU A 104 11.33 -11.13 2.14
C LEU A 104 12.33 -10.02 2.44
N GLN A 105 13.60 -10.36 2.67
CA GLN A 105 14.66 -9.36 2.87
C GLN A 105 14.88 -8.50 1.62
N PHE A 106 14.86 -9.12 0.45
CA PHE A 106 14.94 -8.41 -0.83
C PHE A 106 13.76 -7.46 -1.00
N GLN A 107 12.54 -7.89 -0.67
CA GLN A 107 11.34 -7.06 -0.73
C GLN A 107 11.46 -5.79 0.14
N ILE A 108 12.00 -5.92 1.37
CA ILE A 108 12.25 -4.76 2.25
C ILE A 108 13.18 -3.76 1.55
N SER A 109 14.28 -4.26 0.97
CA SER A 109 15.25 -3.43 0.26
C SER A 109 14.62 -2.71 -0.93
N VAL A 110 13.81 -3.43 -1.72
CA VAL A 110 13.07 -2.88 -2.86
C VAL A 110 12.12 -1.76 -2.42
N PHE A 111 11.34 -1.96 -1.35
CA PHE A 111 10.43 -0.92 -0.86
C PHE A 111 11.16 0.33 -0.36
N ILE A 112 12.28 0.19 0.36
CA ILE A 112 13.10 1.33 0.78
C ILE A 112 13.67 2.08 -0.44
N ILE A 113 14.17 1.34 -1.43
CA ILE A 113 14.69 1.91 -2.68
C ILE A 113 13.59 2.67 -3.43
N PHE A 114 12.33 2.25 -3.40
CA PHE A 114 11.22 2.97 -4.04
C PHE A 114 10.78 4.22 -3.27
N GLU A 115 10.79 4.19 -1.94
CA GLU A 115 10.39 5.36 -1.12
C GLU A 115 11.43 6.50 -1.16
N TYR A 116 12.71 6.19 -1.33
CA TYR A 116 13.77 7.19 -1.32
C TYR A 116 13.67 8.22 -2.48
N PRO A 117 13.55 7.82 -3.76
CA PRO A 117 13.32 8.73 -4.88
C PRO A 117 12.05 9.56 -4.73
N TRP A 118 10.98 8.96 -4.20
CA TRP A 118 9.73 9.68 -3.95
C TRP A 118 9.97 10.89 -3.03
N TRP A 119 10.72 10.71 -1.93
CA TRP A 119 11.03 11.80 -1.02
C TRP A 119 11.84 12.94 -1.69
N ILE A 120 12.75 12.59 -2.61
CA ILE A 120 13.49 13.57 -3.41
C ILE A 120 12.53 14.35 -4.32
N PHE A 121 11.63 13.66 -5.03
CA PHE A 121 10.66 14.31 -5.92
C PHE A 121 9.69 15.19 -5.14
N PHE A 122 9.15 14.70 -4.04
CA PHE A 122 8.27 15.44 -3.14
C PHE A 122 8.88 16.78 -2.73
N ARG A 123 10.13 16.78 -2.26
CA ARG A 123 10.84 18.01 -1.90
C ARG A 123 11.07 18.93 -3.10
N LYS A 124 11.52 18.40 -4.24
CA LYS A 124 11.77 19.22 -5.44
C LYS A 124 10.49 19.86 -5.97
N ILE A 125 9.36 19.16 -5.93
CA ILE A 125 8.06 19.67 -6.38
C ILE A 125 7.58 20.81 -5.49
N LEU A 126 7.64 20.64 -4.16
CA LEU A 126 7.22 21.71 -3.23
C LEU A 126 8.11 22.96 -3.30
N HIS A 127 9.38 22.81 -3.69
CA HIS A 127 10.28 23.95 -3.92
C HIS A 127 10.23 24.49 -5.35
N TYR A 128 9.31 24.00 -6.19
CA TYR A 128 9.18 24.41 -7.60
C TYR A 128 10.47 24.25 -8.43
N ASN A 129 11.32 23.29 -8.05
CA ASN A 129 12.60 23.01 -8.70
C ASN A 129 12.61 21.61 -9.34
N PHE A 130 11.44 21.12 -9.72
CA PHE A 130 11.29 19.84 -10.39
C PHE A 130 11.24 20.03 -11.91
N GLN A 131 12.32 19.64 -12.58
CA GLN A 131 12.50 19.87 -14.02
C GLN A 131 11.43 19.20 -14.88
N ALA A 132 10.91 18.03 -14.49
CA ALA A 132 9.88 17.36 -15.27
C ALA A 132 8.56 18.17 -15.29
N ASN A 133 8.21 18.86 -14.21
CA ASN A 133 7.04 19.74 -14.22
C ASN A 133 7.27 20.96 -15.12
N ASN A 134 8.47 21.55 -15.11
CA ASN A 134 8.82 22.63 -16.03
C ASN A 134 8.72 22.17 -17.50
N PHE A 135 9.13 20.92 -17.77
CA PHE A 135 8.94 20.28 -19.06
C PHE A 135 7.45 20.18 -19.40
N PHE A 136 6.62 19.63 -18.51
CA PHE A 136 5.17 19.53 -18.76
C PHE A 136 4.51 20.89 -18.99
N CYS A 137 4.82 21.92 -18.20
CA CYS A 137 4.32 23.29 -18.44
C CYS A 137 4.74 23.81 -19.82
N LYS A 138 6.03 23.67 -20.18
CA LYS A 138 6.55 24.12 -21.47
C LYS A 138 5.80 23.47 -22.64
N TYR A 139 5.63 22.15 -22.60
CA TYR A 139 5.01 21.45 -23.71
C TYR A 139 3.47 21.57 -23.71
N ARG A 140 2.85 21.84 -22.57
CA ARG A 140 1.39 22.09 -22.51
C ARG A 140 1.02 23.47 -23.06
N TYR A 141 1.75 24.53 -22.70
CA TYR A 141 1.35 25.91 -23.02
C TYR A 141 2.09 26.54 -24.21
N HIS A 142 3.30 26.06 -24.52
CA HIS A 142 4.16 26.69 -25.53
C HIS A 142 4.48 25.79 -26.73
N PHE A 143 3.97 24.56 -26.75
CA PHE A 143 4.16 23.70 -27.90
C PHE A 143 3.18 24.05 -29.01
N ASN A 144 3.69 24.31 -30.20
CA ASN A 144 2.87 24.53 -31.38
C ASN A 144 2.68 23.19 -32.12
N ASP A 145 1.47 22.65 -32.06
CA ASP A 145 1.11 21.36 -32.69
C ASP A 145 1.38 21.29 -34.19
N ASN A 146 1.48 22.45 -34.86
CA ASN A 146 1.73 22.56 -36.29
C ASN A 146 3.22 22.41 -36.66
N GLN A 147 4.14 22.34 -35.67
CA GLN A 147 5.57 22.16 -35.92
C GLN A 147 5.96 20.70 -36.17
N LEU A 148 5.10 19.75 -35.79
CA LEU A 148 5.36 18.33 -35.96
C LEU A 148 4.47 17.78 -37.06
N ASP A 149 5.08 17.05 -38.00
CA ASP A 149 4.34 16.30 -39.00
C ASP A 149 3.46 15.22 -38.33
N ASN A 150 2.28 14.99 -38.90
CA ASN A 150 1.19 14.29 -38.24
C ASN A 150 1.57 12.84 -37.88
N ASP A 151 2.35 12.19 -38.73
CA ASP A 151 2.80 10.80 -38.53
C ASP A 151 3.74 10.71 -37.31
N TYR A 152 4.74 11.59 -37.22
CA TYR A 152 5.66 11.63 -36.07
C TYR A 152 4.95 12.01 -34.78
N ARG A 153 3.94 12.88 -34.85
CA ARG A 153 3.09 13.22 -33.71
C ARG A 153 2.38 11.98 -33.20
N GLN A 154 1.74 11.20 -34.07
CA GLN A 154 1.06 9.97 -33.66
C GLN A 154 2.02 8.94 -33.05
N TYR A 155 3.23 8.79 -33.58
CA TYR A 155 4.25 7.90 -33.00
C TYR A 155 4.66 8.34 -31.60
N LEU A 156 4.96 9.62 -31.41
CA LEU A 156 5.35 10.18 -30.11
C LEU A 156 4.23 10.01 -29.08
N ILE A 157 2.99 10.27 -29.48
CA ILE A 157 1.80 10.06 -28.66
C ILE A 157 1.68 8.60 -28.22
N ARG A 158 1.79 7.65 -29.16
CA ARG A 158 1.74 6.23 -28.84
C ARG A 158 2.86 5.82 -27.90
N LEU A 159 4.08 6.31 -28.15
CA LEU A 159 5.23 5.99 -27.32
C LEU A 159 5.06 6.52 -25.89
N ILE A 160 4.58 7.75 -25.72
CA ILE A 160 4.33 8.36 -24.40
C ILE A 160 3.20 7.62 -23.68
N CYS A 161 2.08 7.37 -24.36
CA CYS A 161 0.95 6.64 -23.78
C CYS A 161 1.35 5.21 -23.38
N ILE A 162 2.06 4.48 -24.24
CA ILE A 162 2.53 3.12 -23.92
C ILE A 162 3.57 3.18 -22.80
N ALA A 163 4.62 3.98 -22.92
CA ALA A 163 5.69 4.00 -21.95
C ALA A 163 5.21 4.44 -20.57
N ILE A 164 4.45 5.53 -20.46
CA ILE A 164 4.12 6.09 -19.15
C ILE A 164 2.89 5.43 -18.56
N ASN A 165 1.79 5.29 -19.31
CA ASN A 165 0.58 4.71 -18.75
C ASN A 165 0.68 3.19 -18.61
N LEU A 166 1.31 2.47 -19.54
CA LEU A 166 1.44 1.02 -19.41
C LEU A 166 2.47 0.64 -18.33
N LEU A 167 3.65 1.26 -18.31
CA LEU A 167 4.70 0.87 -17.36
C LEU A 167 4.37 1.27 -15.93
N LEU A 168 3.91 2.49 -15.68
CA LEU A 168 3.59 2.91 -14.30
C LEU A 168 2.38 2.13 -13.76
N ARG A 169 1.37 1.91 -14.59
CA ARG A 169 0.19 1.13 -14.20
C ARG A 169 0.51 -0.34 -14.03
N SER A 170 1.34 -0.93 -14.90
CA SER A 170 1.75 -2.33 -14.75
C SER A 170 2.54 -2.50 -13.47
N LEU A 171 3.56 -1.66 -13.22
CA LEU A 171 4.35 -1.69 -11.97
C LEU A 171 3.45 -1.57 -10.74
N TYR A 172 2.50 -0.64 -10.75
CA TYR A 172 1.55 -0.48 -9.66
C TYR A 172 0.67 -1.71 -9.46
N LEU A 173 0.09 -2.25 -10.54
CA LEU A 173 -0.76 -3.45 -10.48
C LEU A 173 0.04 -4.68 -10.02
N THR A 174 1.28 -4.84 -10.48
CA THR A 174 2.16 -5.92 -10.03
C THR A 174 2.44 -5.81 -8.53
N GLY A 175 2.68 -4.59 -8.03
CA GLY A 175 2.81 -4.33 -6.59
C GLY A 175 1.55 -4.69 -5.81
N GLN A 176 0.37 -4.30 -6.30
CA GLN A 176 -0.91 -4.64 -5.67
C GLN A 176 -1.20 -6.14 -5.66
N LEU A 177 -0.96 -6.83 -6.78
CA LEU A 177 -1.13 -8.27 -6.89
C LEU A 177 -0.22 -9.00 -5.90
N PHE A 178 1.03 -8.55 -5.76
CA PHE A 178 1.96 -9.12 -4.79
C PHE A 178 1.43 -8.96 -3.35
N SER A 179 0.91 -7.78 -3.00
CA SER A 179 0.28 -7.54 -1.69
C SER A 179 -0.95 -8.42 -1.47
N ILE A 180 -1.83 -8.57 -2.47
CA ILE A 180 -3.03 -9.41 -2.37
C ILE A 180 -2.64 -10.88 -2.15
N ILE A 181 -1.68 -11.39 -2.91
CA ILE A 181 -1.18 -12.77 -2.77
C ILE A 181 -0.69 -13.00 -1.33
N LYS A 182 0.10 -12.07 -0.79
CA LYS A 182 0.58 -12.12 0.60
C LYS A 182 -0.57 -12.24 1.61
N TYR A 183 -1.60 -11.40 1.47
CA TYR A 183 -2.78 -11.44 2.37
C TYR A 183 -3.59 -12.72 2.21
N LEU A 184 -3.80 -13.20 0.98
CA LEU A 184 -4.52 -14.44 0.71
C LEU A 184 -3.83 -15.64 1.34
N LEU A 185 -2.51 -15.71 1.26
CA LEU A 185 -1.72 -16.78 1.87
C LEU A 185 -1.78 -16.76 3.39
N PHE A 186 -1.70 -15.56 3.98
CA PHE A 186 -1.89 -15.40 5.41
C PHE A 186 -3.27 -15.92 5.83
N LEU A 187 -4.32 -15.61 5.07
CA LEU A 187 -5.68 -16.10 5.31
C LEU A 187 -5.77 -17.63 5.20
N ILE A 188 -5.18 -18.23 4.15
CA ILE A 188 -5.20 -19.70 3.96
C ILE A 188 -4.57 -20.40 5.17
N GLU A 189 -3.42 -19.94 5.65
CA GLU A 189 -2.78 -20.59 6.80
C GLU A 189 -3.46 -20.30 8.13
N LEU A 190 -4.11 -19.15 8.28
CA LEU A 190 -5.00 -18.89 9.40
C LEU A 190 -6.17 -19.89 9.41
N LEU A 191 -6.82 -20.12 8.26
CA LEU A 191 -7.92 -21.07 8.13
C LEU A 191 -7.47 -22.50 8.41
N LYS A 192 -6.30 -22.91 7.90
CA LYS A 192 -5.72 -24.24 8.18
C LYS A 192 -5.47 -24.46 9.67
N LEU A 193 -4.99 -23.44 10.38
CA LEU A 193 -4.85 -23.50 11.83
C LEU A 193 -6.19 -23.62 12.55
N GLN A 194 -7.18 -22.83 12.14
CA GLN A 194 -8.53 -22.88 12.73
C GLN A 194 -9.18 -24.25 12.53
N ILE A 195 -9.08 -24.83 11.32
CA ILE A 195 -9.57 -26.18 11.03
C ILE A 195 -8.86 -27.21 11.91
N LYS A 196 -7.52 -27.13 12.04
CA LYS A 196 -6.77 -28.05 12.91
C LYS A 196 -7.20 -27.94 14.37
N GLN A 197 -7.45 -26.73 14.87
CA GLN A 197 -7.96 -26.53 16.24
C GLN A 197 -9.37 -27.09 16.41
N ILE A 198 -10.25 -26.92 15.42
CA ILE A 198 -11.61 -27.46 15.41
C ILE A 198 -11.57 -29.00 15.41
N ILE A 199 -10.76 -29.62 14.55
CA ILE A 199 -10.58 -31.08 14.49
C ILE A 199 -10.04 -31.62 15.82
N LEU A 200 -9.02 -30.98 16.40
CA LEU A 200 -8.47 -31.39 17.69
C LEU A 200 -9.52 -31.28 18.82
N ARG A 201 -10.35 -30.23 18.82
CA ARG A 201 -11.47 -30.10 19.77
C ARG A 201 -12.52 -31.20 19.57
N LEU A 202 -12.87 -31.49 18.31
CA LEU A 202 -13.80 -32.57 17.96
C LEU A 202 -13.28 -33.94 18.38
N GLN A 203 -12.04 -34.28 18.04
CA GLN A 203 -11.39 -35.53 18.46
C GLN A 203 -11.37 -35.65 19.98
N ARG A 204 -11.00 -34.56 20.69
CA ARG A 204 -10.97 -34.54 22.15
C ARG A 204 -12.36 -34.69 22.76
N SER A 205 -13.39 -34.12 22.14
CA SER A 205 -14.79 -34.27 22.53
C SER A 205 -15.29 -35.71 22.32
N ILE A 206 -14.95 -36.34 21.19
CA ILE A 206 -15.28 -37.74 20.89
C ILE A 206 -14.57 -38.69 21.86
N GLN A 207 -13.29 -38.43 22.16
CA GLN A 207 -12.53 -39.19 23.16
C GLN A 207 -13.08 -38.97 24.58
N TYR A 208 -13.53 -37.76 24.92
CA TYR A 208 -14.22 -37.46 26.18
C TYR A 208 -15.55 -38.20 26.30
N CYS A 209 -16.37 -38.26 25.25
CA CYS A 209 -17.62 -39.04 25.27
C CYS A 209 -17.38 -40.54 25.54
N ARG A 210 -16.20 -41.07 25.16
CA ARG A 210 -15.82 -42.47 25.44
C ARG A 210 -15.24 -42.73 26.84
N PHE A 211 -14.83 -41.70 27.58
CA PHE A 211 -14.02 -41.90 28.79
C PHE A 211 -14.57 -41.26 30.07
N ASN A 212 -15.72 -40.57 30.07
CA ASN A 212 -15.84 -39.47 31.01
C ASN A 212 -17.12 -39.26 31.83
N PHE A 213 -17.08 -39.77 33.06
CA PHE A 213 -17.69 -39.11 34.22
C PHE A 213 -16.63 -38.51 35.19
N LEU A 214 -15.42 -39.07 35.26
CA LEU A 214 -14.38 -38.71 36.26
C LEU A 214 -13.42 -37.58 35.84
N ILE A 215 -13.04 -37.51 34.56
CA ILE A 215 -12.15 -36.48 34.00
C ILE A 215 -12.89 -35.13 33.87
N TYR A 216 -14.22 -35.12 33.72
CA TYR A 216 -15.06 -33.91 33.63
C TYR A 216 -14.90 -33.04 34.89
N ARG A 217 -14.81 -33.69 36.06
CA ARG A 217 -14.61 -33.01 37.34
C ARG A 217 -13.23 -32.35 37.46
N ILE A 218 -12.18 -32.99 36.94
CA ILE A 218 -10.80 -32.45 36.94
C ILE A 218 -10.65 -31.34 35.88
N PHE A 219 -11.32 -31.48 34.73
CA PHE A 219 -11.31 -30.50 33.66
C PHE A 219 -11.98 -29.19 34.07
N ARG A 220 -13.10 -29.25 34.79
CA ARG A 220 -13.81 -28.06 35.30
C ARG A 220 -12.90 -27.17 36.15
N ILE A 221 -12.12 -27.78 37.04
CA ILE A 221 -11.19 -27.05 37.93
C ILE A 221 -10.05 -26.36 37.14
N LYS A 222 -9.50 -27.02 36.12
CA LYS A 222 -8.44 -26.41 35.27
C LYS A 222 -9.00 -25.39 34.28
N TYR A 223 -10.22 -25.60 33.80
CA TYR A 223 -10.91 -24.67 32.90
C TYR A 223 -11.21 -23.34 33.60
N ASP A 224 -11.65 -23.37 34.85
CA ASP A 224 -11.87 -22.15 35.65
C ASP A 224 -10.58 -21.36 35.93
N LYS A 225 -9.42 -22.02 35.86
CA LYS A 225 -8.11 -21.35 35.93
C LYS A 225 -7.75 -20.72 34.59
N LEU A 226 -7.90 -21.46 33.49
CA LEU A 226 -7.64 -20.95 32.14
C LEU A 226 -8.58 -19.78 31.77
N ASN A 227 -9.84 -19.82 32.21
CA ASN A 227 -10.79 -18.75 31.95
C ASN A 227 -10.44 -17.47 32.71
N ARG A 228 -9.84 -17.59 33.90
CA ARG A 228 -9.23 -16.47 34.62
C ARG A 228 -8.02 -15.90 33.88
N ASP A 229 -7.16 -16.75 33.35
CA ASP A 229 -5.98 -16.31 32.59
C ASP A 229 -6.38 -15.62 31.27
N VAL A 230 -7.40 -16.13 30.58
CA VAL A 230 -7.97 -15.50 29.37
C VAL A 230 -8.66 -14.18 29.71
N PHE A 231 -9.33 -14.08 30.87
CA PHE A 231 -9.91 -12.82 31.34
C PHE A 231 -8.84 -11.75 31.59
N ILE A 232 -7.72 -12.12 32.24
CA ILE A 232 -6.59 -11.22 32.45
C ILE A 232 -5.96 -10.80 31.11
N LEU A 233 -5.80 -11.74 30.17
CA LEU A 233 -5.32 -11.45 28.82
C LEU A 233 -6.25 -10.47 28.09
N ASN A 234 -7.56 -10.68 28.17
CA ASN A 234 -8.55 -9.83 27.52
C ASN A 234 -8.57 -8.41 28.13
N GLN A 235 -8.39 -8.32 29.45
CA GLN A 235 -8.22 -7.03 30.14
C GLN A 235 -6.94 -6.32 29.70
N THR A 236 -5.84 -7.07 29.50
CA THR A 236 -4.56 -6.54 29.05
C THR A 236 -4.64 -6.06 27.58
N ILE A 237 -5.27 -6.85 26.72
CA ILE A 237 -5.51 -6.52 25.30
C ILE A 237 -6.44 -5.30 25.19
N SER A 238 -7.49 -5.22 26.02
CA SER A 238 -8.36 -4.05 26.08
C SER A 238 -7.60 -2.79 26.46
N LEU A 239 -6.69 -2.87 27.44
CA LEU A 239 -5.83 -1.76 27.84
C LEU A 239 -4.85 -1.35 26.73
N ALA A 240 -4.33 -2.32 25.97
CA ALA A 240 -3.48 -2.06 24.81
C ALA A 240 -4.25 -1.37 23.68
N PHE A 241 -5.47 -1.82 23.34
CA PHE A 241 -6.32 -1.16 22.35
C PHE A 241 -6.68 0.26 22.77
N PHE A 242 -7.01 0.48 24.04
CA PHE A 242 -7.25 1.81 24.58
C PHE A 242 -6.02 2.71 24.45
N SER A 243 -4.82 2.19 24.73
CA SER A 243 -3.55 2.93 24.57
C SER A 243 -3.29 3.31 23.12
N ILE A 244 -3.50 2.39 22.18
CA ILE A 244 -3.37 2.63 20.73
C ILE A 244 -4.35 3.71 20.27
N GLU A 245 -5.61 3.65 20.72
CA GLU A 245 -6.61 4.64 20.35
C GLU A 245 -6.31 6.02 20.96
N THR A 246 -5.79 6.05 22.19
CA THR A 246 -5.35 7.30 22.85
C THR A 246 -4.18 7.92 22.10
N MET A 247 -3.17 7.12 21.71
CA MET A 247 -2.05 7.56 20.89
C MET A 247 -2.50 8.10 19.53
N SER A 248 -3.43 7.39 18.86
CA SER A 248 -4.04 7.83 17.60
C SER A 248 -4.71 9.21 17.74
N LYS A 249 -5.53 9.41 18.78
CA LYS A 249 -6.21 10.68 19.02
C LYS A 249 -5.25 11.80 19.42
N MET A 250 -4.22 11.51 20.22
CA MET A 250 -3.17 12.48 20.56
C MET A 250 -2.35 12.91 19.34
N ALA A 251 -2.06 11.98 18.43
CA ALA A 251 -1.41 12.30 17.15
C ALA A 251 -2.28 13.22 16.30
N ILE A 252 -3.60 12.98 16.24
CA ILE A 252 -4.54 13.87 15.53
C ILE A 252 -4.56 15.28 16.14
N ILE A 253 -4.62 15.39 17.47
CA ILE A 253 -4.60 16.69 18.17
C ILE A 253 -3.26 17.41 17.93
N TYR A 254 -2.13 16.70 18.05
CA TYR A 254 -0.80 17.27 17.83
C TYR A 254 -0.65 17.78 16.39
N CYS A 255 -1.05 16.98 15.40
CA CYS A 255 -1.07 17.40 14.00
C CYS A 255 -1.95 18.63 13.79
N SER A 256 -3.12 18.69 14.44
CA SER A 256 -4.04 19.84 14.34
C SER A 256 -3.49 21.13 14.96
N LEU A 257 -2.85 21.03 16.13
CA LEU A 257 -2.20 22.16 16.81
C LEU A 257 -0.94 22.63 16.09
N PHE A 258 -0.15 21.71 15.56
CA PHE A 258 1.01 22.04 14.75
C PHE A 258 0.59 22.82 13.49
N TYR A 259 -0.48 22.36 12.83
CA TYR A 259 -1.01 23.01 11.62
C TYR A 259 -1.67 24.37 11.89
N SER A 260 -2.30 24.56 13.06
CA SER A 260 -2.90 25.86 13.40
C SER A 260 -1.85 26.94 13.66
N LYS A 261 -0.68 26.58 14.20
CA LYS A 261 0.45 27.50 14.42
C LYS A 261 1.23 27.87 13.16
N GLN A 262 1.05 27.15 12.05
CA GLN A 262 1.67 27.49 10.76
C GLN A 262 0.86 28.51 9.93
N LYS A 263 -0.35 28.87 10.38
CA LYS A 263 -1.22 29.85 9.73
C LYS A 263 -1.24 31.23 10.41
N GLN A 264 -0.36 31.45 11.39
CA GLN A 264 0.00 32.77 11.92
C GLN A 264 1.36 33.17 11.36
#